data_AF-A0AAW2DCY4-F1
#
_entry.id   AF-A0AAW2DCY4-F1
#
_cell.length_a   1.000
_cell.length_b   1.000
_cell.length_c   1.000
_cell.angle_alpha   90.00
_cell.angle_beta   90.00
_cell.angle_gamma   90.00
#
_symmetry.space_group_name_H-M   'P 1'
#
loop_
_entity.id
_entity.type
_entity.pdbx_description
1 polymer ?
#
loop_
_entity_poly.entity_id
_entity_poly.type
_entity_poly.pdbx_seq_one_letter_code
_entity_poly.pdbx_strand_id
1 'polypeptide(L)' 'MYSNFKEHAIEYVKQVVQEDDVGNYSNAFPLYMNALEYFRAHLKYEKNPKNKEAIT' A
#
# COMPACT_ATOMS: atom_id res chain seq x y z
N MET A 1 -19.44 -0.11 5.92
CA MET A 1 -18.05 0.39 6.02
C MET A 1 -17.14 -0.66 5.39
N TYR A 2 -16.99 -0.65 4.07
CA TYR A 2 -16.01 -1.52 3.41
C TYR A 2 -14.64 -0.95 3.75
N SER A 3 -13.82 -1.73 4.45
CA SER A 3 -12.51 -1.31 4.92
C SER A 3 -11.67 -0.77 3.76
N ASN A 4 -11.40 0.52 3.77
CA ASN A 4 -10.67 1.24 2.72
C ASN A 4 -9.15 1.01 2.80
N PHE A 5 -8.74 -0.25 3.04
CA PHE A 5 -7.34 -0.64 3.13
C PHE A 5 -6.55 -0.28 1.87
N LYS A 6 -7.20 -0.37 0.69
CA LYS A 6 -6.62 0.06 -0.58
C LYS A 6 -6.35 1.56 -0.64
N GLU A 7 -7.29 2.40 -0.17
CA GLU A 7 -7.10 3.85 -0.15
C GLU A 7 -5.98 4.26 0.81
N HIS A 8 -5.94 3.68 2.01
CA HIS A 8 -4.85 3.93 2.96
C HIS A 8 -3.49 3.51 2.39
N ALA A 9 -3.43 2.35 1.72
CA ALA A 9 -2.20 1.92 1.06
C ALA A 9 -1.75 2.91 -0.04
N ILE A 10 -2.69 3.47 -0.81
CA ILE A 10 -2.39 4.50 -1.83
C ILE A 10 -1.86 5.78 -1.18
N GLU A 11 -2.40 6.19 -0.03
CA GLU A 11 -1.90 7.36 0.70
C GLU A 11 -0.47 7.16 1.19
N TYR A 12 -0.15 5.97 1.73
CA TYR A 12 1.22 5.65 2.11
C TYR A 12 2.16 5.67 0.90
N VAL A 13 1.78 5.08 -0.24
CA VAL A 13 2.60 5.09 -1.46
C VAL A 13 2.84 6.52 -1.96
N LYS A 14 1.85 7.42 -1.87
CA LYS A 14 2.05 8.84 -2.24
C LYS A 14 3.09 9.53 -1.36
N GLN A 15 3.08 9.27 -0.05
CA GLN A 15 4.07 9.84 0.88
C GLN A 15 5.45 9.25 0.62
N VAL A 16 5.52 7.94 0.35
CA VAL A 16 6.75 7.26 -0.02
C VAL A 16 7.39 7.91 -1.25
N VAL A 17 6.62 8.14 -2.33
CA VAL A 17 7.14 8.75 -3.55
C VAL A 17 7.70 10.14 -3.29
N GLN A 18 7.09 10.92 -2.39
CA GLN A 18 7.61 12.23 -2.01
C GLN A 18 8.93 12.13 -1.25
N GLU A 19 9.06 11.20 -0.31
CA GLU A 19 10.29 10.96 0.45
C GLU A 19 11.40 10.33 -0.42
N ASP A 20 11.04 9.47 -1.37
CA ASP A 20 11.96 8.80 -2.29
C ASP A 20 12.54 9.79 -3.33
N ASP A 21 11.71 10.70 -3.86
CA ASP A 21 12.12 11.74 -4.81
C ASP A 21 13.14 12.73 -4.21
N VAL A 22 13.05 12.98 -2.89
CA VAL A 22 14.04 13.79 -2.15
C VAL A 22 15.23 12.98 -1.63
N GLY A 23 15.29 11.68 -1.93
CA GLY A 23 16.39 10.76 -1.53
C GLY A 23 16.36 10.35 -0.05
N ASN A 24 15.23 10.51 0.63
CA ASN A 24 15.06 10.18 2.04
C ASN A 24 14.60 8.72 2.24
N TYR A 25 15.44 7.80 1.78
CA TYR A 25 15.13 6.36 1.80
C TYR A 25 14.88 5.80 3.21
N SER A 26 15.51 6.39 4.23
CA SER A 26 15.33 6.00 5.63
C SER A 26 13.88 6.18 6.11
N ASN A 27 13.19 7.21 5.62
CA ASN A 27 11.78 7.47 5.92
C ASN A 27 10.85 6.78 4.91
N ALA A 28 11.27 6.66 3.64
CA ALA A 28 10.49 5.96 2.62
C ALA A 28 10.34 4.46 2.93
N PHE A 29 11.39 3.80 3.45
CA PHE A 29 11.40 2.36 3.72
C PHE A 29 10.29 1.88 4.69
N PRO A 30 10.12 2.45 5.89
CA PRO A 30 9.03 2.04 6.79
C PRO A 30 7.65 2.34 6.20
N LEU A 31 7.50 3.41 5.40
CA LEU A 31 6.25 3.73 4.73
C LEU A 31 5.90 2.71 3.62
N TYR A 32 6.91 2.21 2.87
CA TYR A 32 6.73 1.08 1.94
C TYR A 32 6.24 -0.18 2.65
N MET A 33 6.81 -0.51 3.82
CA MET A 33 6.40 -1.68 4.59
C MET A 33 4.96 -1.55 5.07
N ASN A 34 4.55 -0.38 5.54
CA ASN A 34 3.16 -0.10 5.92
C ASN A 34 2.23 -0.28 4.72
N ALA A 35 2.53 0.32 3.57
CA ALA A 35 1.71 0.18 2.37
C ALA A 35 1.53 -1.30 1.95
N LEU A 36 2.61 -2.08 1.99
CA LEU A 36 2.57 -3.52 1.68
C LEU A 36 1.71 -4.31 2.67
N GLU A 37 1.73 -3.96 3.95
CA GLU A 37 0.89 -4.62 4.97
C GLU A 37 -0.60 -4.35 4.70
N TYR A 38 -0.95 -3.11 4.35
CA TYR A 38 -2.32 -2.76 3.96
C TYR A 38 -2.77 -3.47 2.67
N PHE A 39 -1.90 -3.60 1.66
CA PHE A 39 -2.21 -4.37 0.44
C PHE A 39 -2.38 -5.86 0.73
N ARG A 40 -1.53 -6.45 1.59
CA ARG A 40 -1.67 -7.85 2.03
C ARG A 40 -2.97 -8.07 2.81
N ALA A 41 -3.34 -7.14 3.68
CA ALA A 41 -4.63 -7.20 4.39
C ALA A 41 -5.80 -7.13 3.40
N HIS A 42 -5.75 -6.24 2.41
CA HIS A 42 -6.76 -6.16 1.36
C HIS A 42 -6.89 -7.48 0.57
N LEU A 43 -5.76 -8.07 0.15
CA LEU A 43 -5.72 -9.36 -0.54
C LEU A 43 -6.25 -10.54 0.29
N LYS A 44 -6.05 -10.52 1.61
CA LYS A 44 -6.54 -11.57 2.53
C LYS A 44 -8.07 -11.63 2.58
N TYR A 45 -8.74 -10.47 2.48
CA TYR A 45 -10.20 -10.38 2.54
C TYR A 45 -10.86 -10.28 1.17
N GLU A 46 -10.09 -10.02 0.11
CA GLU A 46 -10.58 -10.00 -1.27
C GLU A 46 -10.90 -11.43 -1.75
N LYS A 47 -12.18 -11.75 -1.93
CA LYS A 47 -12.63 -13.07 -2.39
C LYS A 47 -12.71 -13.16 -3.92
N ASN A 48 -12.63 -12.04 -4.62
CA ASN A 48 -12.77 -12.00 -6.07
C ASN A 48 -11.39 -12.18 -6.74
N PRO A 49 -11.14 -13.28 -7.47
CA PRO A 49 -9.82 -13.57 -8.05
C PRO A 49 -9.33 -12.49 -9.03
N LYS A 50 -10.24 -11.82 -9.75
CA LYS A 50 -9.89 -10.71 -10.67
C LYS A 50 -9.30 -9.49 -9.94
N ASN A 51 -9.73 -9.24 -8.70
CA ASN A 51 -9.21 -8.14 -7.90
C ASN A 51 -7.84 -8.47 -7.28
N LYS A 52 -7.52 -9.77 -7.11
CA LYS A 52 -6.21 -10.21 -6.64
C LYS A 52 -5.11 -10.01 -7.68
N GLU A 53 -5.41 -10.22 -8.96
CA GLU A 53 -4.48 -9.96 -10.06
C GLU A 53 -4.09 -8.49 -10.20
N ALA A 54 -4.94 -7.54 -9.79
CA ALA A 54 -4.60 -6.12 -9.85
C ALA A 54 -3.55 -5.69 -8.80
N ILE A 55 -3.22 -6.56 -7.84
CA ILE A 55 -2.34 -6.27 -6.70
C ILE A 55 -1.11 -7.20 -6.68
N THR A 56 -1.12 -8.30 -7.45
CA THR A 56 0.00 -9.26 -7.58
C THR A 56 0.79 -8.98 -8.84
#